data_AF-A0A8D8I7Q1-F1
#
_entry.id   AF-A0A8D8I7Q1-F1
#
_cell.length_a   1.000
_cell.length_b   1.000
_cell.length_c   1.000
_cell.angle_alpha   90.00
_cell.angle_beta   90.00
_cell.angle_gamma   90.00
#
_symmetry.space_group_name_H-M   'P 1'
#
loop_
_entity.id
_entity.type
_entity.pdbx_description
1 polymer ?
#
loop_
_entity_poly.entity_id
_entity_poly.type
_entity_poly.pdbx_seq_one_letter_code
_entity_poly.pdbx_strand_id
1 'polypeptide(L)'
;TLFFCGHDDQCLPFNSPGALERAKYAVESQYAVVGVLEDLNTTLSVLEKYVPKFFSGAPSVYFNEVNLLQKINKNNFKPPVSEEIKELVRRNFTREIEFYQFCKQRLYKQYLAAQLPHH
;
A
#
# COMPACT_ATOMS: atom_id res chain seq x y z
N THR A 1 -9.03 2.65 3.70
CA THR A 1 -9.82 1.65 4.46
C THR A 1 -11.01 1.16 3.67
N LEU A 2 -11.90 2.04 3.19
CA LEU A 2 -13.14 1.69 2.48
C LEU A 2 -12.97 0.57 1.42
N PHE A 3 -12.04 0.75 0.48
CA PHE A 3 -11.79 -0.20 -0.61
C PHE A 3 -11.45 -1.63 -0.16
N PHE A 4 -10.73 -1.75 0.96
CA PHE A 4 -10.34 -3.07 1.50
C PHE A 4 -11.39 -3.64 2.45
N CYS A 5 -12.24 -2.81 3.05
CA CYS A 5 -13.35 -3.26 3.88
C CYS A 5 -14.42 -3.99 3.04
N GLY A 6 -14.67 -3.52 1.82
CA GLY A 6 -15.61 -4.12 0.88
C GLY A 6 -16.86 -3.26 0.64
N HIS A 7 -17.93 -3.90 0.19
CA HIS A 7 -19.16 -3.25 -0.27
C HIS A 7 -20.30 -3.26 0.77
N ASP A 8 -20.04 -3.73 1.99
CA ASP A 8 -21.02 -3.75 3.06
C ASP A 8 -21.32 -2.32 3.55
N ASP A 9 -22.57 -2.03 3.91
CA ASP A 9 -22.98 -0.71 4.42
C ASP A 9 -22.17 -0.27 5.64
N GLN A 10 -21.69 -1.21 6.46
CA GLN A 10 -20.84 -0.93 7.62
C GLN A 10 -19.42 -0.48 7.25
N CYS A 11 -19.04 -0.53 5.97
CA CYS A 11 -17.79 0.02 5.44
C CYS A 11 -17.91 1.50 5.04
N LEU A 12 -19.13 1.99 4.82
CA LEU A 12 -19.39 3.36 4.35
C LEU A 12 -19.08 4.47 5.37
N PRO A 13 -19.32 4.29 6.69
CA PRO A 13 -19.08 5.37 7.65
C PRO A 13 -17.60 5.78 7.70
N PHE A 14 -17.36 7.09 7.54
CA PHE A 14 -16.02 7.67 7.58
C PHE A 14 -15.32 7.41 8.92
N ASN A 15 -14.02 7.08 8.86
CA ASN A 15 -13.16 6.89 10.02
C ASN A 15 -13.69 5.87 11.05
N SER A 16 -14.44 4.86 10.57
CA SER A 16 -15.06 3.82 11.40
C SER A 16 -14.06 2.78 11.92
N PRO A 17 -14.04 2.49 13.23
CA PRO A 17 -13.23 1.40 13.78
C PRO A 17 -13.60 0.02 13.21
N GLY A 18 -14.91 -0.24 13.01
CA GLY A 18 -15.37 -1.51 12.44
C GLY A 18 -14.91 -1.69 11.00
N ALA A 19 -14.93 -0.61 10.21
CA ALA A 19 -14.43 -0.65 8.83
C ALA A 19 -12.91 -0.88 8.78
N LEU A 20 -12.16 -0.31 9.73
CA LEU A 20 -10.72 -0.52 9.85
C LEU A 20 -10.37 -1.99 10.10
N GLU A 21 -11.00 -2.61 11.09
CA GLU A 21 -10.68 -4.01 11.45
C GLU A 21 -11.07 -4.98 10.33
N ARG A 22 -12.20 -4.76 9.65
CA ARG A 22 -12.57 -5.52 8.45
C ARG A 22 -11.55 -5.36 7.33
N ALA A 23 -11.08 -4.14 7.07
CA ALA A 23 -10.08 -3.89 6.05
C ALA A 23 -8.74 -4.59 6.38
N LYS A 24 -8.28 -4.53 7.63
CA LYS A 24 -7.08 -5.25 8.08
C LYS A 24 -7.24 -6.76 7.89
N TYR A 25 -8.38 -7.32 8.34
CA TYR A 25 -8.69 -8.74 8.16
C TYR A 25 -8.69 -9.16 6.68
N ALA A 26 -9.31 -8.36 5.80
CA ALA A 26 -9.31 -8.63 4.37
C ALA A 26 -7.88 -8.63 3.79
N VAL A 27 -7.05 -7.64 4.14
CA VAL A 27 -5.64 -7.59 3.72
C VAL A 27 -4.87 -8.84 4.15
N GLU A 28 -5.09 -9.35 5.36
CA GLU A 28 -4.39 -10.55 5.83
C GLU A 28 -4.87 -11.83 5.16
N SER A 29 -6.19 -11.98 5.01
CA SER A 29 -6.81 -13.24 4.61
C SER A 29 -7.01 -13.39 3.10
N GLN A 30 -7.12 -12.30 2.35
CA GLN A 30 -7.54 -12.31 0.94
C GLN A 30 -6.50 -11.76 -0.03
N TYR A 31 -5.51 -11.00 0.46
CA TYR A 31 -4.48 -10.39 -0.40
C TYR A 31 -3.13 -11.05 -0.21
N ALA A 32 -2.57 -11.61 -1.28
CA ALA A 32 -1.21 -12.16 -1.26
C ALA A 32 -0.19 -11.08 -0.86
N VAL A 33 -0.23 -9.91 -1.52
CA VAL A 33 0.65 -8.78 -1.26
C VAL A 33 -0.14 -7.48 -1.38
N VAL A 34 0.11 -6.54 -0.48
CA VAL A 34 -0.35 -5.15 -0.58
C VAL A 34 0.88 -4.25 -0.48
N GLY A 35 1.17 -3.53 -1.57
CA GLY A 35 2.35 -2.66 -1.69
C GLY A 35 2.11 -1.21 -1.28
N VAL A 36 3.19 -0.42 -1.26
CA VAL A 36 3.14 1.04 -1.08
C VAL A 36 3.91 1.75 -2.20
N LEU A 37 3.36 2.86 -2.71
CA LEU A 37 3.95 3.58 -3.84
C LEU A 37 5.22 4.34 -3.46
N GLU A 38 5.40 4.68 -2.18
CA GLU A 38 6.61 5.34 -1.70
C GLU A 38 7.82 4.39 -1.64
N ASP A 39 7.59 3.07 -1.71
CA ASP A 39 8.64 2.05 -1.67
C ASP A 39 8.34 0.92 -2.67
N LEU A 40 8.45 1.27 -3.96
CA LEU A 40 8.22 0.33 -5.06
C LEU A 40 9.30 -0.75 -5.16
N ASN A 41 10.51 -0.50 -4.67
CA ASN A 41 11.57 -1.51 -4.68
C ASN A 41 11.17 -2.69 -3.79
N THR A 42 10.77 -2.42 -2.54
CA THR A 42 10.26 -3.44 -1.62
C THR A 42 8.98 -4.08 -2.18
N THR A 43 8.05 -3.28 -2.69
CA THR A 43 6.78 -3.78 -3.24
C THR A 43 6.99 -4.78 -4.38
N LEU A 44 7.81 -4.44 -5.38
CA LEU A 44 8.06 -5.30 -6.53
C LEU A 44 8.87 -6.55 -6.15
N SER A 45 9.82 -6.43 -5.22
CA SER A 45 10.59 -7.57 -4.72
C SER A 45 9.69 -8.60 -4.01
N VAL A 46 8.75 -8.14 -3.18
CA VAL A 46 7.80 -9.03 -2.49
C VAL A 46 6.82 -9.66 -3.49
N LEU A 47 6.31 -8.90 -4.46
CA LEU A 47 5.44 -9.42 -5.52
C LEU A 47 6.14 -10.50 -6.36
N GLU A 48 7.38 -10.26 -6.76
CA GLU A 48 8.20 -11.22 -7.50
C GLU A 48 8.37 -12.54 -6.74
N LYS A 49 8.61 -12.48 -5.42
CA LYS A 49 8.81 -13.69 -4.60
C LYS A 49 7.50 -14.44 -4.29
N TYR A 50 6.43 -13.73 -3.96
CA TYR A 50 5.16 -14.34 -3.52
C TYR A 50 4.26 -14.75 -4.69
N VAL A 51 4.37 -14.08 -5.84
CA VAL A 51 3.55 -14.34 -7.02
C VAL A 51 4.43 -14.43 -8.29
N PRO A 52 5.45 -15.32 -8.31
CA PRO A 52 6.50 -15.33 -9.33
C PRO A 52 5.99 -15.60 -10.75
N LYS A 53 4.90 -16.36 -10.88
CA LYS A 53 4.30 -16.67 -12.19
C LYS A 53 3.98 -15.41 -13.02
N PHE A 54 3.63 -14.33 -12.35
CA PHE A 54 3.25 -13.07 -13.00
C PHE A 54 4.31 -11.98 -12.85
N PHE A 55 5.09 -11.99 -11.75
CA PHE A 55 5.97 -10.88 -11.40
C PHE A 55 7.47 -11.21 -11.49
N SER A 56 7.86 -12.37 -12.02
CA SER A 56 9.27 -12.68 -12.29
C SER A 56 9.90 -11.63 -13.21
N GLY A 57 11.01 -11.04 -12.78
CA GLY A 57 11.72 -9.97 -13.48
C GLY A 57 11.10 -8.57 -13.35
N ALA A 58 10.00 -8.42 -12.62
CA ALA A 58 9.28 -7.13 -12.52
C ALA A 58 10.14 -5.97 -11.98
N PRO A 59 10.99 -6.14 -10.94
CA PRO A 59 11.88 -5.07 -10.52
C PRO A 59 12.81 -4.59 -11.65
N SER A 60 13.39 -5.53 -12.40
CA SER A 60 14.32 -5.20 -13.49
C SER A 60 13.63 -4.40 -14.59
N VAL A 61 12.46 -4.86 -15.07
CA VAL A 61 11.69 -4.13 -16.10
C VAL A 61 11.32 -2.74 -15.62
N TYR A 62 10.79 -2.63 -14.40
CA TYR A 62 10.35 -1.34 -13.86
C TYR A 62 11.49 -0.33 -13.77
N PHE A 63 12.64 -0.71 -13.20
CA PHE A 63 13.76 0.22 -13.02
C PHE A 63 14.51 0.55 -14.32
N ASN A 64 14.47 -0.33 -15.31
CA ASN A 64 14.99 -0.04 -16.65
C ASN A 64 14.10 0.96 -17.42
N GLU A 65 12.78 0.94 -17.18
CA GLU A 65 11.80 1.78 -17.90
C GLU A 65 11.23 2.94 -17.07
N VAL A 66 11.71 3.13 -15.84
CA VAL A 66 11.13 4.07 -14.86
C VAL A 66 10.98 5.50 -15.39
N ASN A 67 11.93 5.95 -16.21
CA ASN A 67 11.93 7.30 -16.81
C ASN A 67 10.77 7.52 -17.80
N LEU A 68 10.29 6.46 -18.45
CA LEU A 68 9.12 6.50 -19.33
C LEU A 68 7.84 6.47 -18.48
N LEU A 69 7.78 5.55 -17.51
CA LEU A 69 6.60 5.34 -16.67
C LEU A 69 6.27 6.55 -15.78
N GLN A 70 7.29 7.21 -15.21
CA GLN A 70 7.11 8.41 -14.38
C GLN A 70 6.52 9.60 -15.16
N LYS A 71 6.72 9.67 -16.48
CA LYS A 71 6.18 10.76 -17.31
C LYS A 71 4.67 10.63 -17.55
N ILE A 72 4.12 9.42 -17.50
CA ILE A 72 2.72 9.15 -17.83
C ILE A 72 1.78 9.71 -16.76
N ASN A 73 2.11 9.51 -15.48
CA ASN A 73 1.23 9.85 -14.35
C ASN A 73 1.72 11.05 -13.52
N LYS A 74 2.51 11.94 -14.14
CA LYS A 74 3.03 13.12 -13.43
C LYS A 74 1.91 14.13 -13.21
N ASN A 75 1.62 14.45 -11.95
CA ASN A 75 0.84 15.64 -11.66
C ASN A 75 1.71 16.89 -11.88
N ASN A 76 1.48 17.57 -13.02
CA ASN A 76 2.26 18.74 -13.43
C ASN A 76 2.03 19.96 -12.53
N PHE A 77 0.95 19.99 -11.74
CA PHE A 77 0.68 21.07 -10.80
C PHE A 77 0.33 20.52 -9.42
N LYS A 78 1.26 20.72 -8.47
CA LYS A 78 1.09 20.33 -7.06
C LYS A 78 1.35 21.55 -6.19
N PRO A 79 0.32 22.33 -5.84
CA PRO A 79 0.50 23.49 -4.96
C PRO A 79 0.95 23.02 -3.57
N PRO A 80 1.79 23.79 -2.87
CA PRO A 80 2.14 23.48 -1.49
C PRO A 80 0.89 23.57 -0.61
N VAL A 81 0.73 22.60 0.29
CA VAL A 81 -0.35 22.57 1.28
C VAL A 81 0.22 23.05 2.61
N SER A 82 -0.49 23.95 3.30
CA SER A 82 -0.06 24.45 4.61
C SER A 82 0.02 23.33 5.65
N GLU A 83 0.91 23.46 6.63
CA GLU A 83 1.01 22.46 7.71
C GLU A 83 -0.26 22.38 8.55
N GLU A 84 -0.97 23.49 8.73
CA GLU A 84 -2.27 23.52 9.42
C GLU A 84 -3.30 22.59 8.72
N ILE A 85 -3.40 22.66 7.39
CA ILE A 85 -4.31 21.79 6.63
C ILE A 85 -3.86 20.33 6.72
N LYS A 86 -2.55 20.07 6.63
CA LYS A 86 -2.03 18.70 6.81
C LYS A 86 -2.37 18.15 8.19
N GLU A 87 -2.26 18.98 9.22
CA GLU A 87 -2.59 18.57 10.59
C GLU A 87 -4.07 18.32 10.77
N LEU A 88 -4.94 19.15 10.19
CA LEU A 88 -6.38 18.90 10.15
C LEU A 88 -6.70 17.55 9.50
N VAL A 89 -6.07 17.23 8.37
CA VAL A 89 -6.23 15.93 7.70
C VAL A 89 -5.75 14.80 8.61
N ARG A 90 -4.55 14.91 9.21
CA ARG A 90 -4.01 13.88 10.11
C ARG A 90 -4.95 13.58 11.27
N ARG A 91 -5.55 14.61 11.87
CA ARG A 91 -6.49 14.47 13.00
C ARG A 91 -7.83 13.83 12.62
N ASN A 92 -8.30 14.04 11.38
CA ASN A 92 -9.58 13.49 10.92
C ASN A 92 -9.46 12.10 10.27
N PHE A 93 -8.29 11.75 9.73
CA PHE A 93 -8.03 10.52 8.97
C PHE A 93 -7.24 9.48 9.78
N THR A 94 -7.41 9.47 11.10
CA THR A 94 -6.63 8.63 12.01
C THR A 94 -6.69 7.13 11.64
N ARG A 95 -7.87 6.60 11.29
CA ARG A 95 -8.02 5.19 10.88
C ARG A 95 -7.45 4.89 9.50
N GLU A 96 -7.51 5.85 8.57
CA GLU A 96 -6.87 5.72 7.25
C GLU A 96 -5.34 5.67 7.38
N ILE A 97 -4.78 6.53 8.24
CA ILE A 97 -3.34 6.51 8.54
C ILE A 97 -2.96 5.20 9.23
N GLU A 98 -3.74 4.75 10.21
CA GLU A 98 -3.52 3.47 10.89
C GLU A 98 -3.52 2.29 9.91
N PHE A 99 -4.49 2.26 8.99
CA PHE A 99 -4.57 1.25 7.95
C PHE A 99 -3.36 1.28 7.01
N TYR A 100 -2.92 2.48 6.59
CA TYR A 100 -1.70 2.62 5.77
C TYR A 100 -0.47 2.05 6.49
N GLN A 101 -0.28 2.40 7.76
CA GLN A 101 0.87 1.90 8.54
C GLN A 101 0.81 0.39 8.74
N PHE A 102 -0.39 -0.17 8.94
CA PHE A 102 -0.60 -1.61 9.00
C PHE A 102 -0.15 -2.31 7.69
N CYS A 103 -0.61 -1.83 6.53
CA CYS A 103 -0.22 -2.38 5.23
C CYS A 103 1.29 -2.27 5.00
N LYS A 104 1.88 -1.11 5.31
CA LYS A 104 3.32 -0.88 5.20
C LYS A 104 4.12 -1.83 6.10
N GLN A 105 3.71 -2.00 7.34
CA GLN A 105 4.35 -2.94 8.26
C GLN A 105 4.27 -4.39 7.74
N ARG A 106 3.09 -4.81 7.25
CA ARG A 106 2.91 -6.14 6.66
C ARG A 106 3.83 -6.36 5.47
N LEU A 107 3.96 -5.39 4.57
CA LEU A 107 4.86 -5.46 3.43
C LEU A 107 6.31 -5.70 3.86
N TYR A 108 6.82 -4.93 4.83
CA TYR A 108 8.19 -5.12 5.32
C TYR A 108 8.39 -6.48 6.01
N LYS A 109 7.39 -6.97 6.75
CA LYS A 109 7.45 -8.33 7.30
C LYS A 109 7.58 -9.39 6.19
N GLN A 110 6.80 -9.26 5.12
CA GLN A 110 6.89 -10.15 3.96
C GLN A 110 8.25 -10.07 3.27
N TYR A 111 8.80 -8.86 3.12
CA TYR A 111 10.12 -8.64 2.53
C TYR A 111 11.23 -9.29 3.34
N LEU A 112 11.24 -9.11 4.66
CA LEU A 112 12.20 -9.77 5.55
C LEU A 112 12.08 -11.30 5.47
N ALA A 113 10.85 -11.82 5.50
CA ALA A 113 10.61 -13.26 5.37
C ALA A 113 11.07 -13.84 4.02
N ALA A 114 10.96 -13.07 2.93
CA ALA A 114 11.42 -13.46 1.60
C ALA A 114 12.95 -13.59 1.48
N GLN A 115 13.70 -12.93 2.36
CA GLN A 115 15.17 -12.94 2.38
C GLN A 115 15.78 -14.00 3.30
N LEU A 116 14.96 -14.66 4.13
CA LEU A 116 15.45 -15.72 5.00
C LEU A 116 15.85 -16.95 4.17
N PRO A 117 16.98 -17.60 4.49
CA PRO A 117 17.35 -18.86 3.87
C PRO A 117 16.28 -19.92 4.16
N HIS A 118 15.90 -20.69 3.15
CA HIS A 118 15.10 -21.89 3.36
C HIS A 118 15.99 -22.95 4.02
N HIS A 119 15.67 -23.34 5.25
CA HIS A 119 16.29 -24.47 5.95
C HIS A 119 15.84 -25.81 5.35
#